data_AF-S4PFW0-F1
#
_entry.id   AF-S4PFW0-F1
#
_cell.length_a   1.000
_cell.length_b   1.000
_cell.length_c   1.000
_cell.angle_alpha   90.00
_cell.angle_beta   90.00
_cell.angle_gamma   90.00
#
_symmetry.space_group_name_H-M   'P 1'
#
loop_
_entity.id
_entity.type
_entity.pdbx_description
1 polymer ?
#
loop_
_entity_poly.entity_id
_entity_poly.type
_entity_poly.pdbx_seq_one_letter_code
_entity_poly.pdbx_strand_id
1 'polypeptide(L)'
;MKRIRKARRKAKKRGKTLPKINLDDYDMPEDDGQADLVSDDDSEGHLSDSDAEEDSLTPAIKSCRQPLWVLPLYSMLGSSKQSRVFEPTPAGARLCVVSTDVAETSLTIPGVKYVVDTGKKKMRV
;
A
#
# COMPACT_ATOMS: atom_id res chain seq x y z
N MET A 1 -47.41 -27.45 37.65
CA MET A 1 -46.06 -27.01 38.10
C MET A 1 -45.29 -26.44 36.91
N LYS A 2 -44.40 -25.45 37.15
CA LYS A 2 -44.10 -24.28 36.29
C LYS A 2 -43.25 -24.56 35.04
N ARG A 3 -43.50 -23.78 33.98
CA ARG A 3 -42.82 -23.77 32.67
C ARG A 3 -41.45 -23.08 32.76
N ILE A 4 -40.42 -23.70 32.20
CA ILE A 4 -39.04 -23.20 32.12
C ILE A 4 -38.92 -22.19 30.97
N ARG A 5 -38.45 -20.97 31.26
CA ARG A 5 -38.08 -19.96 30.25
C ARG A 5 -36.58 -19.66 30.37
N LYS A 6 -35.80 -20.04 29.36
CA LYS A 6 -34.38 -19.67 29.19
C LYS A 6 -34.27 -18.20 28.77
N ALA A 7 -33.57 -17.38 29.53
CA ALA A 7 -33.25 -16.00 29.17
C ALA A 7 -31.78 -15.90 28.71
N ARG A 8 -31.54 -15.57 27.43
CA ARG A 8 -30.22 -15.17 26.90
C ARG A 8 -30.00 -13.70 27.20
N ARG A 9 -29.02 -13.34 28.02
CA ARG A 9 -28.57 -11.95 28.20
C ARG A 9 -27.51 -11.63 27.14
N LYS A 10 -27.72 -10.59 26.34
CA LYS A 10 -26.75 -10.02 25.38
C LYS A 10 -26.32 -8.62 25.84
N ALA A 11 -25.08 -8.27 25.47
CA ALA A 11 -24.42 -6.95 25.46
C ALA A 11 -23.89 -6.42 26.82
N LYS A 12 -22.74 -5.75 26.91
CA LYS A 12 -22.23 -4.71 25.98
C LYS A 12 -20.69 -4.58 26.09
N LYS A 13 -19.98 -4.62 24.96
CA LYS A 13 -18.54 -4.29 24.91
C LYS A 13 -18.38 -2.79 25.19
N ARG A 14 -17.64 -2.42 26.24
CA ARG A 14 -17.24 -1.01 26.49
C ARG A 14 -16.20 -0.62 25.45
N GLY A 15 -16.57 0.26 24.53
CA GLY A 15 -15.59 0.91 23.63
C GLY A 15 -14.69 1.83 24.45
N LYS A 16 -13.38 1.74 24.25
CA LYS A 16 -12.42 2.68 24.82
C LYS A 16 -12.56 4.00 24.04
N THR A 17 -12.98 5.07 24.70
CA THR A 17 -13.03 6.40 24.10
C THR A 17 -11.64 7.00 24.13
N LEU A 18 -11.11 7.35 22.96
CA LEU A 18 -9.86 8.08 22.85
C LEU A 18 -10.02 9.49 23.46
N PRO A 19 -8.95 10.05 24.06
CA PRO A 19 -8.98 11.43 24.51
C PRO A 19 -9.24 12.36 23.32
N LYS A 20 -10.07 13.38 23.54
CA LYS A 20 -10.27 14.45 22.57
C LYS A 20 -9.10 15.41 22.71
N ILE A 21 -8.19 15.38 21.75
CA ILE A 21 -7.08 16.31 21.65
C ILE A 21 -7.63 17.50 20.86
N ASN A 22 -7.62 18.70 21.45
CA ASN A 22 -7.93 19.92 20.72
C ASN A 22 -6.64 20.43 20.07
N LEU A 23 -6.69 20.72 18.78
CA LEU A 23 -5.55 21.25 18.03
C LEU A 23 -5.29 22.74 18.34
N ASP A 24 -6.30 23.42 18.87
CA ASP A 24 -6.24 24.85 19.20
C ASP A 24 -5.45 25.13 20.50
N ASP A 25 -5.19 24.10 21.31
CA ASP A 25 -4.38 24.18 22.54
C ASP A 25 -2.87 23.95 22.27
N TYR A 26 -2.44 23.94 21.00
CA TYR A 26 -1.05 23.73 20.61
C TYR A 26 -0.33 25.07 20.40
N ASP A 27 0.36 25.56 21.43
CA ASP A 27 1.31 26.67 21.28
C ASP A 27 2.52 26.18 20.49
N MET A 28 2.67 26.67 19.25
CA MET A 28 3.92 26.51 18.51
C MET A 28 5.02 27.28 19.25
N PRO A 29 6.17 26.65 19.57
CA PRO A 29 7.31 27.39 20.09
C PRO A 29 7.70 28.48 19.08
N GLU A 30 8.14 29.62 19.60
CA GLU A 30 8.64 30.72 18.76
C GLU A 30 9.76 30.17 17.89
N ASP A 31 9.57 30.29 16.57
CA ASP A 31 10.53 30.00 15.53
C ASP A 31 11.84 30.74 15.84
N ASP A 32 12.82 30.03 16.39
CA ASP A 32 14.17 30.50 16.69
C ASP A 32 15.03 30.66 15.42
N GLY A 33 14.37 30.96 14.30
CA GLY A 33 14.94 31.47 13.07
C GLY A 33 15.53 32.87 13.27
N GLN A 34 16.75 32.95 13.80
CA GLN A 34 17.56 34.15 13.69
C GLN A 34 18.83 33.90 12.85
N ALA A 35 18.73 34.44 11.64
CA ALA A 35 19.73 35.27 10.97
C ALA A 35 21.08 34.63 10.62
N ASP A 36 21.11 33.92 9.49
CA ASP A 36 22.23 34.00 8.54
C ASP A 36 21.66 34.15 7.12
N LEU A 37 20.88 35.23 6.93
CA LEU A 37 20.65 35.80 5.61
C LEU A 37 21.95 36.53 5.24
N VAL A 38 22.87 35.81 4.59
CA VAL A 38 23.96 36.43 3.85
C VAL A 38 23.35 37.32 2.78
N SER A 39 23.48 38.62 2.99
CA SER A 39 23.25 39.64 1.98
C SER A 39 24.42 39.59 1.01
N ASP A 40 24.25 38.86 -0.08
CA ASP A 40 25.01 39.05 -1.31
C ASP A 40 24.03 39.13 -2.48
N ASP A 41 24.16 40.24 -3.22
CA ASP A 41 23.54 40.62 -4.48
C ASP A 41 23.48 39.43 -5.48
N ASP A 42 22.44 39.41 -6.32
CA ASP A 42 22.19 38.51 -7.46
C ASP A 42 21.72 37.06 -7.17
N SER A 43 20.41 36.87 -7.01
CA SER A 43 19.73 35.65 -7.52
C SER A 43 18.23 35.87 -7.69
N GLU A 44 17.84 36.33 -8.89
CA GLU A 44 16.45 36.31 -9.33
C GLU A 44 16.04 34.87 -9.67
N GLY A 45 15.77 34.10 -8.61
CA GLY A 45 15.28 32.73 -8.68
C GLY A 45 13.81 32.66 -8.28
N HIS A 46 12.92 33.33 -9.02
CA HIS A 46 11.49 33.02 -8.95
C HIS A 46 11.27 31.62 -9.53
N LEU A 47 11.40 30.59 -8.68
CA LEU A 47 10.92 29.26 -8.97
C LEU A 47 9.39 29.33 -8.92
N SER A 48 8.79 29.71 -10.05
CA SER A 48 7.38 29.49 -10.31
C SER A 48 7.13 27.99 -10.18
N ASP A 49 6.49 27.60 -9.07
CA ASP A 49 5.91 26.29 -8.84
C ASP A 49 4.82 26.03 -9.89
N SER A 50 5.25 25.64 -11.07
CA SER A 50 4.41 25.24 -12.20
C SER A 50 4.87 23.88 -12.72
N ASP A 51 4.99 22.92 -11.80
CA ASP A 51 4.91 21.49 -12.13
C ASP A 51 3.50 20.95 -11.78
N ALA A 52 2.48 21.78 -11.95
CA ALA A 52 1.10 21.33 -12.14
C ALA A 52 0.89 20.84 -13.58
N GLU A 53 1.78 19.96 -14.06
CA GLU A 53 1.44 19.07 -15.17
C GLU A 53 0.45 18.06 -14.59
N GLU A 54 -0.84 18.40 -14.67
CA GLU A 54 -1.94 17.48 -14.40
C GLU A 54 -1.82 16.34 -15.41
N ASP A 55 -1.11 15.28 -14.99
CA ASP A 55 -0.83 14.08 -15.76
C ASP A 55 -2.15 13.57 -16.37
N SER A 56 -2.29 13.78 -17.68
CA SER A 56 -3.50 13.50 -18.48
C SER A 56 -3.88 12.00 -18.48
N LEU A 57 -3.09 11.17 -17.81
CA LEU A 57 -3.30 9.74 -17.60
C LEU A 57 -4.17 9.41 -16.37
N THR A 58 -4.41 10.37 -15.47
CA THR A 58 -5.20 10.17 -14.25
C THR A 58 -6.66 9.69 -14.45
N PRO A 59 -7.42 10.11 -15.49
CA PRO A 59 -8.80 9.63 -15.66
C PRO A 59 -8.87 8.21 -16.25
N ALA A 60 -7.92 7.82 -17.10
CA ALA A 60 -7.87 6.48 -17.69
C ALA A 60 -7.54 5.40 -16.65
N ILE A 61 -6.66 5.72 -15.69
CA ILE A 61 -6.29 4.80 -14.60
C ILE A 61 -7.45 4.59 -13.63
N LYS A 62 -8.27 5.62 -13.35
CA LYS A 62 -9.47 5.52 -12.50
C LYS A 62 -10.51 4.52 -13.04
N SER A 63 -10.64 4.38 -14.36
CA SER A 63 -11.60 3.45 -14.99
C SER A 63 -11.16 1.98 -14.92
N CYS A 64 -9.89 1.69 -14.64
CA CYS A 64 -9.32 0.34 -14.63
C CYS A 64 -9.25 -0.28 -13.23
N ARG A 65 -10.15 0.10 -12.31
CA ARG A 65 -10.13 -0.29 -10.88
C ARG A 65 -10.61 -1.72 -10.61
N GLN A 66 -10.12 -2.69 -11.39
CA GLN A 66 -10.26 -4.09 -11.01
C GLN A 66 -9.30 -4.37 -9.86
N PRO A 67 -9.75 -4.96 -8.73
CA PRO A 67 -8.87 -5.30 -7.63
C PRO A 67 -7.73 -6.23 -8.09
N LEU A 68 -6.54 -6.04 -7.52
CA LEU A 68 -5.38 -6.88 -7.79
C LEU A 68 -5.17 -7.86 -6.63
N TRP A 69 -5.02 -9.13 -6.96
CA TRP A 69 -4.61 -10.16 -6.02
C TRP A 69 -3.11 -10.39 -6.16
N VAL A 70 -2.35 -9.80 -5.23
CA VAL A 70 -0.88 -9.81 -5.28
C VAL A 70 -0.33 -10.93 -4.40
N LEU A 71 0.51 -11.79 -4.99
CA LEU A 71 1.19 -12.89 -4.29
C LEU A 71 2.71 -12.82 -4.51
N PRO A 72 3.53 -12.88 -3.46
CA PRO A 72 4.98 -12.98 -3.60
C PRO A 72 5.41 -14.42 -3.90
N LEU A 73 6.45 -14.60 -4.70
CA LEU A 73 7.07 -15.90 -5.01
C LEU A 73 8.60 -15.80 -4.95
N TYR A 74 9.21 -16.51 -4.01
CA TYR A 74 10.67 -16.55 -3.85
C TYR A 74 11.07 -17.80 -3.05
N SER A 75 12.32 -18.24 -3.17
CA SER A 75 12.76 -19.57 -2.69
C SER A 75 12.62 -19.78 -1.18
N MET A 76 12.76 -18.73 -0.37
CA MET A 76 12.61 -18.79 1.10
C MET A 76 11.15 -18.76 1.57
N LEU A 77 10.18 -18.62 0.67
CA LEU A 77 8.77 -18.60 1.02
C LEU A 77 8.32 -20.02 1.39
N GLY A 78 7.57 -20.20 2.49
CA GLY A 78 7.09 -21.52 2.90
C GLY A 78 6.18 -22.17 1.85
N SER A 79 6.25 -23.50 1.71
CA SER A 79 5.54 -24.27 0.66
C SER A 79 4.04 -23.97 0.61
N SER A 80 3.38 -23.88 1.77
CA SER A 80 1.94 -23.56 1.83
C SER A 80 1.59 -22.19 1.21
N LYS A 81 2.49 -21.21 1.26
CA LYS A 81 2.29 -19.89 0.64
C LYS A 81 2.63 -19.92 -0.85
N GLN A 82 3.66 -20.68 -1.24
CA GLN A 82 3.97 -20.89 -2.65
C GLN A 82 2.81 -21.57 -3.38
N SER A 83 2.15 -22.55 -2.75
CA SER A 83 0.99 -23.23 -3.35
C SER A 83 -0.17 -22.30 -3.71
N ARG A 84 -0.31 -21.15 -3.04
CA ARG A 84 -1.39 -20.18 -3.29
C ARG A 84 -1.31 -19.54 -4.67
N VAL A 85 -0.14 -19.52 -5.31
CA VAL A 85 0.00 -18.99 -6.67
C VAL A 85 -0.66 -19.89 -7.72
N PHE A 86 -0.93 -21.16 -7.37
CA PHE A 86 -1.66 -22.11 -8.23
C PHE A 86 -3.17 -22.14 -7.94
N GLU A 87 -3.62 -21.49 -6.87
CA GLU A 87 -5.04 -21.40 -6.57
C GLU A 87 -5.75 -20.48 -7.58
N PRO A 88 -6.99 -20.79 -7.96
CA PRO A 88 -7.74 -19.94 -8.87
C PRO A 88 -7.95 -18.54 -8.27
N THR A 89 -7.86 -17.52 -9.12
CA THR A 89 -8.01 -16.12 -8.70
C THR A 89 -9.45 -15.85 -8.23
N PRO A 90 -9.64 -15.11 -7.12
CA PRO A 90 -10.96 -14.66 -6.69
C PRO A 90 -11.69 -13.90 -7.79
N ALA A 91 -13.01 -14.10 -7.87
CA ALA A 91 -13.82 -13.46 -8.90
C ALA A 91 -13.69 -11.93 -8.86
N GLY A 92 -13.49 -11.33 -10.03
CA GLY A 92 -13.36 -9.87 -10.18
C GLY A 92 -11.97 -9.30 -9.86
N ALA A 93 -11.00 -10.13 -9.45
CA ALA A 93 -9.62 -9.70 -9.25
C ALA A 93 -8.68 -10.19 -10.36
N ARG A 94 -7.60 -9.43 -10.60
CA ARG A 94 -6.50 -9.84 -11.49
C ARG A 94 -5.37 -10.44 -10.67
N LEU A 95 -4.84 -11.59 -11.09
CA LEU A 95 -3.66 -12.20 -10.48
C LEU A 95 -2.41 -11.39 -10.82
N CYS A 96 -1.65 -11.02 -9.80
CA CYS A 96 -0.34 -10.40 -9.95
C CYS A 96 0.65 -11.17 -9.08
N VAL A 97 1.65 -11.81 -9.70
CA VAL A 97 2.68 -12.54 -8.98
C VAL A 97 3.97 -11.74 -9.05
N VAL A 98 4.51 -11.37 -7.89
CA VAL A 98 5.81 -10.71 -7.79
C VAL A 98 6.84 -11.79 -7.46
N SER A 99 7.66 -12.14 -8.44
CA SER A 99 8.62 -13.23 -8.31
C SER A 99 10.07 -12.78 -8.49
N THR A 100 11.00 -13.55 -7.93
CA THR A 100 12.40 -13.54 -8.39
C THR A 100 12.57 -14.45 -9.61
N ASP A 101 13.81 -14.74 -9.97
CA ASP A 101 14.23 -15.75 -10.96
C ASP A 101 13.64 -17.16 -10.75
N VAL A 102 12.98 -17.43 -9.61
CA VAL A 102 12.21 -18.66 -9.40
C VAL A 102 11.13 -18.86 -10.47
N ALA A 103 10.49 -17.79 -10.95
CA ALA A 103 9.48 -17.87 -12.00
C ALA A 103 10.04 -18.13 -13.41
N GLU A 104 11.36 -18.00 -13.62
CA GLU A 104 12.02 -18.31 -14.89
C GLU A 104 12.18 -19.82 -15.10
N THR A 105 12.09 -20.60 -14.01
CA THR A 105 12.27 -22.06 -14.03
C THR A 105 11.05 -22.79 -14.60
N SER A 106 11.04 -24.13 -14.56
CA SER A 106 9.96 -24.98 -15.10
C SER A 106 8.62 -24.92 -14.34
N LEU A 107 8.38 -23.86 -13.58
CA LEU A 107 7.17 -23.63 -12.79
C LEU A 107 6.16 -22.78 -13.58
N THR A 108 5.15 -23.42 -14.16
CA THR A 108 4.12 -22.70 -14.92
C THR A 108 2.97 -22.26 -14.03
N ILE A 109 2.76 -20.95 -13.90
CA ILE A 109 1.58 -20.38 -13.23
C ILE A 109 0.46 -20.22 -14.27
N PRO A 110 -0.72 -20.84 -14.06
CA PRO A 110 -1.82 -20.73 -15.00
C PRO A 110 -2.38 -19.30 -15.03
N GLY A 111 -2.82 -18.85 -16.21
CA GLY A 111 -3.50 -17.54 -16.35
C GLY A 111 -2.57 -16.32 -16.43
N VAL A 112 -1.25 -16.51 -16.54
CA VAL A 112 -0.31 -15.42 -16.80
C VAL A 112 -0.36 -15.04 -18.29
N LYS A 113 -0.69 -13.79 -18.58
CA LYS A 113 -0.73 -13.22 -19.94
C LYS A 113 0.35 -12.16 -20.18
N TYR A 114 0.80 -11.51 -19.11
CA TYR A 114 1.74 -10.40 -19.17
C TYR A 114 2.92 -10.71 -18.26
N VAL A 115 4.12 -10.40 -18.75
CA VAL A 115 5.37 -10.51 -17.98
C VAL A 115 6.04 -9.15 -18.02
N VAL A 116 6.40 -8.65 -16.84
CA VAL A 116 7.20 -7.43 -16.67
C VAL A 116 8.54 -7.87 -16.10
N ASP A 117 9.57 -7.89 -16.94
CA ASP A 117 10.92 -8.28 -16.52
C ASP A 117 11.77 -7.04 -16.23
N THR A 118 12.49 -7.08 -15.10
CA THR A 118 13.42 -6.02 -14.70
C THR A 118 14.82 -6.21 -15.29
N GLY A 119 15.12 -7.39 -15.86
CA GLY A 119 16.41 -7.72 -16.46
C GLY A 119 17.56 -7.83 -15.45
N LYS A 120 17.27 -7.91 -14.15
CA LYS A 120 18.26 -8.02 -13.07
C LYS A 120 18.07 -9.32 -12.28
N LYS A 121 19.18 -9.95 -11.92
CA LYS A 121 19.22 -11.15 -11.08
C LYS A 121 20.28 -11.02 -9.99
N LYS A 122 19.97 -11.57 -8.81
CA LYS A 122 20.94 -11.67 -7.73
C LYS A 122 21.92 -12.80 -8.03
N MET A 123 23.20 -12.47 -8.22
CA MET A 123 24.30 -13.43 -8.29
C MET A 123 25.07 -13.43 -6.97
N ARG A 124 25.52 -14.61 -6.53
CA ARG A 124 26.50 -14.72 -5.44
C ARG A 124 27.88 -14.51 -6.04
N VAL A 125 28.62 -13.56 -5.48
CA VAL A 125 30.05 -13.33 -5.75
C VAL A 125 30.84 -14.10 -4.70
#